data_AF-A0A9E1N6K7-F1
#
_entry.id   AF-A0A9E1N6K7-F1
#
_cell.length_a   1.000
_cell.length_b   1.000
_cell.length_c   1.000
_cell.angle_alpha   90.00
_cell.angle_beta   90.00
_cell.angle_gamma   90.00
#
_symmetry.space_group_name_H-M   'P 1'
#
loop_
_entity.id
_entity.type
_entity.pdbx_description
1 polymer ?
#
loop_
_entity_poly.entity_id
_entity_poly.type
_entity_poly.pdbx_seq_one_letter_code
_entity_poly.pdbx_strand_id
1 'polypeptide(L)'
;MSAKFFSLEKKLSSQLAKLKKEFGLFAVKAEFEAEGSSFRDLLWLRRLTAKENIPLFLKIGGVEALRDIKDALDLGVDGLISPMVESPFGVVKFIGAIESVYGRQKIFKSINIESCEAVRQVDEIL
;
A
#
# COMPACT_ATOMS: atom_id res chain seq x y z
N MET A 1 -7.68 -14.92 26.87
CA MET A 1 -6.95 -14.35 25.72
C MET A 1 -7.59 -13.09 25.12
N SER A 2 -8.93 -12.95 25.05
CA SER A 2 -9.53 -11.83 24.30
C SER A 2 -9.36 -10.44 24.92
N ALA A 3 -9.40 -10.29 26.25
CA ALA A 3 -9.33 -8.98 26.90
C ALA A 3 -8.01 -8.22 26.64
N LYS A 4 -6.88 -8.95 26.62
CA LYS A 4 -5.55 -8.37 26.32
C LYS A 4 -5.43 -7.96 24.85
N PHE A 5 -6.05 -8.70 23.95
CA PHE A 5 -6.07 -8.33 22.53
C PHE A 5 -6.85 -7.04 22.30
N PHE A 6 -8.08 -6.94 22.85
CA PHE A 6 -8.88 -5.72 22.71
C PHE A 6 -8.25 -4.49 23.37
N SER A 7 -7.49 -4.66 24.46
CA SER A 7 -6.78 -3.54 25.07
C SER A 7 -5.62 -3.06 24.20
N LEU A 8 -4.87 -3.97 23.57
CA LEU A 8 -3.81 -3.62 22.63
C LEU A 8 -4.36 -2.95 21.37
N GLU A 9 -5.47 -3.46 20.82
CA GLU A 9 -6.13 -2.86 19.65
C GLU A 9 -6.56 -1.42 19.92
N LYS A 10 -7.20 -1.16 21.08
CA LYS A 10 -7.58 0.19 21.50
C LYS A 10 -6.37 1.11 21.66
N LYS A 11 -5.27 0.59 22.20
CA LYS A 11 -4.02 1.36 22.36
C LYS A 11 -3.40 1.71 21.00
N LEU A 12 -3.42 0.79 20.04
CA LEU A 12 -2.90 1.04 18.70
C LEU A 12 -3.76 2.07 17.95
N SER A 13 -5.09 1.94 18.02
CA SER A 13 -6.05 2.91 17.46
C SER A 13 -5.84 4.31 18.05
N SER A 14 -5.65 4.45 19.37
CA SER A 14 -5.40 5.76 19.98
C SER A 14 -4.05 6.36 19.58
N GLN A 15 -3.01 5.54 19.42
CA GLN A 15 -1.71 5.99 18.93
C GLN A 15 -1.77 6.47 17.48
N LEU A 16 -2.47 5.74 16.59
CA LEU A 16 -2.69 6.17 15.20
C LEU A 16 -3.45 7.50 15.13
N ALA A 17 -4.51 7.64 15.93
CA ALA A 17 -5.26 8.89 16.01
C ALA A 17 -4.38 10.07 16.49
N LYS A 18 -3.49 9.82 17.46
CA LYS A 18 -2.53 10.82 17.95
C LYS A 18 -1.54 11.23 16.86
N LEU A 19 -0.95 10.25 16.16
CA LEU A 19 -0.01 10.49 15.07
C LEU A 19 -0.64 11.34 13.95
N LYS A 20 -1.91 11.06 13.60
CA LYS A 20 -2.66 11.85 12.62
C LYS A 20 -2.89 13.28 13.08
N LYS A 21 -3.34 13.48 14.33
CA LYS A 21 -3.73 14.80 14.84
C LYS A 21 -2.55 15.70 15.17
N GLU A 22 -1.47 15.13 15.69
CA GLU A 22 -0.38 15.91 16.30
C GLU A 22 0.93 15.85 15.51
N PHE A 23 1.14 14.82 14.68
CA PHE A 23 2.44 14.56 14.03
C PHE A 23 2.37 14.51 12.50
N GLY A 24 1.23 14.86 11.90
CA GLY A 24 1.09 14.96 10.44
C GLY A 24 1.12 13.61 9.72
N LEU A 25 0.74 12.51 10.39
CA LEU A 25 0.60 11.21 9.71
C LEU A 25 -0.41 11.30 8.56
N PHE A 26 0.07 11.04 7.35
CA PHE A 26 -0.72 11.13 6.13
C PHE A 26 -1.36 9.78 5.73
N ALA A 27 -0.58 8.70 5.76
CA ALA A 27 -1.02 7.37 5.35
C ALA A 27 -0.21 6.30 6.09
N VAL A 28 -0.73 5.07 6.10
CA VAL A 28 0.01 3.87 6.51
C VAL A 28 0.39 3.09 5.26
N LYS A 29 1.66 2.69 5.15
CA LYS A 29 2.15 1.75 4.13
C LYS A 29 2.23 0.36 4.77
N ALA A 30 1.84 -0.67 4.03
CA ALA A 30 2.11 -2.06 4.36
C ALA A 30 2.57 -2.83 3.12
N GLU A 31 3.14 -4.02 3.32
CA GLU A 31 3.62 -4.88 2.22
C GLU A 31 3.53 -6.37 2.58
N PHE A 32 3.43 -7.24 1.58
CA PHE A 32 3.41 -8.70 1.82
C PHE A 32 4.82 -9.25 1.97
N GLU A 33 5.72 -8.92 1.05
CA GLU A 33 6.98 -9.63 0.88
C GLU A 33 8.02 -9.29 1.96
N ALA A 34 8.34 -8.02 2.14
CA ALA A 34 9.40 -7.61 3.07
C ALA A 34 8.95 -7.59 4.55
N GLU A 35 7.67 -7.37 4.83
CA GLU A 35 7.11 -7.48 6.19
C GLU A 35 6.70 -8.92 6.54
N GLY A 36 6.52 -9.80 5.55
CA GLY A 36 5.95 -11.14 5.76
C GLY A 36 4.48 -11.12 6.19
N SER A 37 3.77 -10.02 5.95
CA SER A 37 2.38 -9.83 6.37
C SER A 37 1.46 -10.79 5.61
N SER A 38 0.53 -11.42 6.33
CA SER A 38 -0.55 -12.17 5.68
C SER A 38 -1.69 -11.24 5.26
N PHE A 39 -2.55 -11.72 4.36
CA PHE A 39 -3.80 -11.02 4.02
C PHE A 39 -4.65 -10.71 5.27
N ARG A 40 -4.64 -11.59 6.29
CA ARG A 40 -5.36 -11.37 7.54
C ARG A 40 -4.79 -10.20 8.34
N ASP A 41 -3.46 -10.05 8.37
CA ASP A 41 -2.80 -8.95 9.07
C ASP A 41 -3.17 -7.61 8.44
N LEU A 42 -3.15 -7.56 7.12
CA LEU A 42 -3.57 -6.39 6.33
C LEU A 42 -5.06 -6.07 6.50
N LEU A 43 -5.93 -7.07 6.59
CA LEU A 43 -7.36 -6.86 6.86
C LEU A 43 -7.58 -6.21 8.23
N TRP A 44 -6.84 -6.66 9.25
CA TRP A 44 -6.88 -6.03 10.57
C TRP A 44 -6.35 -4.59 10.53
N LEU A 45 -5.25 -4.35 9.83
CA LEU A 45 -4.68 -3.02 9.66
C LEU A 45 -5.64 -2.09 8.90
N ARG A 46 -6.29 -2.57 7.84
CA ARG A 46 -7.33 -1.83 7.10
C ARG A 46 -8.48 -1.44 8.02
N ARG A 47 -8.94 -2.33 8.90
CA ARG A 47 -10.00 -2.01 9.87
C ARG A 47 -9.61 -0.86 10.79
N LEU A 48 -8.37 -0.86 11.29
CA LEU A 48 -7.86 0.19 12.19
C LEU A 48 -7.70 1.53 11.47
N THR A 49 -7.08 1.51 10.29
CA THR A 49 -6.86 2.71 9.49
C THR A 49 -8.18 3.33 9.03
N ALA A 50 -9.15 2.52 8.59
CA ALA A 50 -10.47 3.00 8.17
C ALA A 50 -11.23 3.68 9.31
N LYS A 51 -11.15 3.13 10.53
CA LYS A 51 -11.80 3.71 11.72
C LYS A 51 -11.31 5.13 12.03
N GLU A 52 -10.02 5.40 11.83
CA GLU A 52 -9.42 6.72 12.05
C GLU A 52 -9.36 7.57 10.77
N ASN A 53 -9.97 7.09 9.68
CA ASN A 53 -9.95 7.68 8.34
C ASN A 53 -8.51 7.97 7.85
N ILE A 54 -7.62 7.00 8.02
CA ILE A 54 -6.23 7.06 7.56
C ILE A 54 -6.13 6.23 6.27
N PRO A 55 -5.59 6.79 5.18
CA PRO A 55 -5.29 6.04 3.97
C PRO A 55 -4.35 4.86 4.23
N LEU A 56 -4.66 3.72 3.62
CA LEU A 56 -3.80 2.54 3.61
C LEU A 56 -3.25 2.34 2.21
N PHE A 57 -1.92 2.36 2.06
CA PHE A 57 -1.23 2.07 0.82
C PHE A 57 -0.58 0.69 0.89
N LEU A 58 -0.68 -0.07 -0.19
CA LEU A 58 -0.09 -1.39 -0.30
C LEU A 58 1.05 -1.37 -1.32
N LYS A 59 2.26 -1.72 -0.87
CA LYS A 59 3.37 -2.03 -1.77
C LYS A 59 3.23 -3.48 -2.24
N ILE A 60 3.12 -3.66 -3.55
CA ILE A 60 2.97 -4.97 -4.19
C ILE A 60 4.34 -5.62 -4.41
N GLY A 61 4.39 -6.92 -4.70
CA GLY A 61 5.66 -7.65 -4.91
C GLY A 61 6.36 -7.38 -6.25
N GLY A 62 5.70 -6.72 -7.21
CA GLY A 62 6.28 -6.44 -8.52
C GLY A 62 5.35 -5.64 -9.41
N VAL A 63 5.87 -5.08 -10.51
CA VAL A 63 5.12 -4.22 -11.44
C VAL A 63 3.84 -4.86 -11.99
N GLU A 64 3.77 -6.19 -12.09
CA GLU A 64 2.60 -6.94 -12.58
C GLU A 64 2.11 -7.98 -11.55
N ALA A 65 2.27 -7.73 -10.25
CA ALA A 65 1.81 -8.62 -9.20
C ALA A 65 0.26 -8.65 -9.10
N LEU A 66 -0.40 -9.29 -10.07
CA LEU A 66 -1.86 -9.29 -10.23
C LEU A 66 -2.59 -9.86 -9.01
N ARG A 67 -1.98 -10.80 -8.28
CA ARG A 67 -2.57 -11.32 -7.05
C ARG A 67 -2.66 -10.23 -5.99
N ASP A 68 -1.56 -9.54 -5.73
CA ASP A 68 -1.49 -8.45 -4.76
C ASP A 68 -2.43 -7.31 -5.15
N ILE A 69 -2.56 -7.00 -6.44
CA ILE A 69 -3.48 -5.96 -6.95
C ILE A 69 -4.95 -6.36 -6.71
N LYS A 70 -5.30 -7.65 -6.86
CA LYS A 70 -6.64 -8.16 -6.53
C LYS A 70 -6.89 -8.13 -5.02
N ASP A 71 -5.92 -8.60 -4.24
CA ASP A 71 -6.01 -8.58 -2.78
C ASP A 71 -6.14 -7.12 -2.27
N ALA A 72 -5.45 -6.17 -2.91
CA ALA A 72 -5.58 -4.74 -2.64
C ALA A 72 -6.99 -4.19 -2.92
N LEU A 73 -7.61 -4.64 -4.02
CA LEU A 73 -8.98 -4.26 -4.38
C LEU A 73 -9.95 -4.79 -3.32
N ASP A 74 -9.80 -6.05 -2.93
CA ASP A 74 -10.64 -6.70 -1.91
C ASP A 74 -10.47 -6.05 -0.53
N LEU A 75 -9.26 -5.60 -0.19
CA LEU A 75 -8.97 -4.86 1.03
C LEU A 75 -9.49 -3.41 0.99
N GLY A 76 -9.79 -2.85 -0.18
CA GLY A 76 -10.15 -1.45 -0.34
C GLY A 76 -9.01 -0.52 0.12
N VAL A 77 -7.79 -0.77 -0.39
CA VAL A 77 -6.66 0.12 -0.14
C VAL A 77 -6.82 1.42 -0.93
N ASP A 78 -6.23 2.49 -0.42
CA ASP A 78 -6.36 3.84 -1.00
C ASP A 78 -5.27 4.11 -2.05
N GLY A 79 -4.22 3.30 -2.06
CA GLY A 79 -3.09 3.46 -2.97
C GLY A 79 -2.26 2.21 -3.17
N LEU A 80 -1.64 2.11 -4.34
CA LEU A 80 -0.70 1.07 -4.72
C LEU A 80 0.68 1.66 -4.95
N ILE A 81 1.69 0.92 -4.49
CA ILE A 81 3.10 1.26 -4.67
C ILE A 81 3.78 0.12 -5.42
N SER A 82 4.28 0.40 -6.63
CA SER A 82 5.09 -0.56 -7.36
C SER A 82 6.55 -0.52 -6.90
N PRO A 83 7.16 -1.66 -6.52
CA PRO A 83 8.58 -1.74 -6.25
C PRO A 83 9.38 -1.72 -7.56
N MET A 84 10.68 -1.45 -7.44
CA MET A 84 11.71 -1.81 -8.44
C MET A 84 11.33 -1.39 -9.87
N VAL A 85 10.83 -0.17 -10.07
CA VAL A 85 10.54 0.35 -11.42
C VAL A 85 11.84 0.89 -12.02
N GLU A 86 12.42 0.13 -12.94
CA GLU A 86 13.75 0.43 -13.49
C GLU A 86 13.75 0.98 -14.93
N SER A 87 12.58 1.04 -15.57
CA SER A 87 12.45 1.52 -16.96
C SER A 87 11.04 2.09 -17.22
N PRO A 88 10.86 2.90 -18.27
CA PRO A 88 9.54 3.40 -18.68
C PRO A 88 8.54 2.26 -18.95
N PHE A 89 9.03 1.15 -19.48
CA PHE A 89 8.23 -0.05 -19.71
C PHE A 89 7.65 -0.65 -18.42
N GLY A 90 8.38 -0.55 -17.30
CA GLY A 90 7.91 -0.96 -15.98
C GLY A 90 6.66 -0.18 -15.53
N VAL A 91 6.60 1.13 -15.81
CA VAL A 91 5.43 1.96 -15.52
C VAL A 91 4.24 1.57 -16.37
N VAL A 92 4.46 1.35 -17.67
CA VAL A 92 3.39 0.89 -18.60
C VAL A 92 2.77 -0.42 -18.09
N LYS A 93 3.62 -1.37 -17.68
CA LYS A 93 3.17 -2.64 -17.10
C LYS A 93 2.40 -2.46 -15.80
N PHE A 94 2.88 -1.61 -14.91
CA PHE A 94 2.21 -1.32 -13.65
C PHE A 94 0.82 -0.70 -13.84
N ILE A 95 0.71 0.31 -14.72
CA ILE A 95 -0.56 0.94 -15.03
C ILE A 95 -1.51 -0.08 -15.68
N GLY A 96 -1.05 -0.83 -16.67
CA GLY A 96 -1.85 -1.86 -17.34
C GLY A 96 -2.34 -2.95 -16.39
N ALA A 97 -1.50 -3.39 -15.46
CA ALA A 97 -1.88 -4.37 -14.44
C ALA A 97 -2.97 -3.82 -13.51
N ILE A 98 -2.87 -2.56 -13.06
CA ILE A 98 -3.91 -1.92 -12.26
C ILE A 98 -5.21 -1.80 -13.07
N GLU A 99 -5.16 -1.32 -14.31
CA GLU A 99 -6.34 -1.15 -15.16
C GLU A 99 -7.05 -2.48 -15.43
N SER A 100 -6.30 -3.58 -15.55
CA SER A 100 -6.87 -4.92 -15.74
C SER A 100 -7.71 -5.41 -14.56
N VAL A 101 -7.46 -4.90 -13.34
CA VAL A 101 -8.14 -5.31 -12.10
C VAL A 101 -9.15 -4.26 -11.64
N TYR A 102 -8.75 -2.99 -11.59
CA TYR A 102 -9.58 -1.87 -11.12
C TYR A 102 -10.48 -1.29 -12.21
N GLY A 103 -10.21 -1.57 -13.49
CA GLY A 103 -10.94 -0.98 -14.61
C GLY A 103 -10.85 0.55 -14.57
N ARG A 104 -12.02 1.20 -14.47
CA ARG A 104 -12.13 2.67 -14.41
C ARG A 104 -12.06 3.24 -12.99
N GLN A 105 -11.93 2.40 -11.96
CA GLN A 105 -11.83 2.88 -10.59
C GLN A 105 -10.51 3.63 -10.38
N LYS A 106 -10.61 4.82 -9.77
CA LYS A 106 -9.44 5.64 -9.47
C LYS A 106 -8.82 5.15 -8.16
N ILE A 107 -7.52 4.90 -8.21
CA ILE A 107 -6.68 4.57 -7.05
C ILE A 107 -5.40 5.40 -7.14
N PHE A 108 -4.84 5.77 -5.98
CA PHE A 108 -3.54 6.42 -5.94
C PHE A 108 -2.46 5.45 -6.43
N LYS A 109 -1.58 5.93 -7.31
CA LYS A 109 -0.50 5.13 -7.89
C LYS A 109 0.82 5.81 -7.55
N SER A 110 1.78 5.01 -7.10
CA SER A 110 3.14 5.46 -6.89
C SER A 110 4.11 4.37 -7.28
N ILE A 111 5.33 4.77 -7.59
CA ILE A 111 6.42 3.89 -7.97
C ILE A 111 7.61 4.19 -7.08
N ASN A 112 8.42 3.18 -6.84
CA ASN A 112 9.72 3.37 -6.22
C ASN A 112 10.81 3.37 -7.29
N ILE A 113 11.74 4.32 -7.17
CA ILE A 113 13.00 4.37 -7.91
C ILE A 113 14.09 3.83 -6.97
N GLU A 114 14.50 2.58 -7.17
CA GLU A 114 15.32 1.82 -6.19
C GLU A 114 16.70 1.44 -6.71
N SER A 115 17.01 1.67 -8.00
CA SER A 115 18.29 1.30 -8.60
C SER A 115 18.96 2.46 -9.32
N CYS A 116 20.30 2.36 -9.48
CA CYS A 116 21.05 3.34 -10.25
C CYS A 116 20.56 3.46 -11.69
N GLU A 117 20.07 2.36 -12.26
CA GLU A 117 19.52 2.34 -13.62
C GLU A 117 18.20 3.10 -13.69
N ALA A 118 17.31 2.88 -12.72
CA ALA A 118 16.07 3.65 -12.58
C ALA A 118 16.32 5.16 -12.47
N VAL A 119 17.36 5.57 -11.73
CA VAL A 119 17.74 6.98 -11.59
C VAL A 119 18.24 7.57 -12.92
N ARG A 120 19.02 6.82 -13.71
CA ARG A 120 19.51 7.30 -15.01
C ARG A 120 18.39 7.53 -16.02
N GLN A 121 17.30 6.76 -15.91
CA GLN A 121 16.15 6.82 -16.81
C GLN A 121 14.94 7.54 -16.17
N VAL A 122 15.12 8.24 -15.05
CA VAL A 122 13.99 8.78 -14.26
C VAL A 122 13.11 9.74 -15.04
N ASP A 123 13.70 10.54 -15.93
CA ASP A 123 12.96 11.50 -16.78
C ASP A 123 12.07 10.80 -17.80
N GLU A 124 12.42 9.59 -18.24
CA GLU A 124 11.58 8.79 -19.15
C GLU A 124 10.53 7.97 -18.40
N ILE A 125 10.76 7.71 -17.11
CA ILE A 125 9.85 6.98 -16.23
C ILE A 125 8.67 7.86 -15.78
N LEU A 126 8.88 9.17 -15.58
CA LEU A 126 7.90 10.13 -15.04
C LEU A 126 7.11 10.87 -16.12
#